data_AF-A0A963MFF6-F1
#
_entry.id   AF-A0A963MFF6-F1
#
_cell.length_a   1.000
_cell.length_b   1.000
_cell.length_c   1.000
_cell.angle_alpha   90.00
_cell.angle_beta   90.00
_cell.angle_gamma   90.00
#
_symmetry.space_group_name_H-M   'P 1'
#
loop_
_entity.id
_entity.type
_entity.pdbx_description
1 polymer ?
#
loop_
_entity_poly.entity_id
_entity_poly.type
_entity_poly.pdbx_seq_one_letter_code
_entity_poly.pdbx_strand_id
1 'polypeptide(L)'
;KRLFVSQSALDDSLVDVLQVAINKYGNHLSVHGTDTFKSAVVRTAAQNRIRITFDDPELERYRSQLMKQIVFQKRPKTSTLQRSL
;
A
#
# COMPACT_ATOMS: atom_id res chain seq x y z
N LYS A 1 9.79 6.76 -29.64
CA LYS A 1 8.42 6.73 -29.06
C LYS A 1 8.55 6.90 -27.55
N ARG A 2 7.90 7.89 -26.93
CA ARG A 2 7.95 8.17 -25.48
C ARG A 2 6.63 7.69 -24.84
N LEU A 3 6.72 6.90 -23.78
CA LEU A 3 5.57 6.41 -23.03
C LEU A 3 5.14 7.48 -22.02
N PHE A 4 3.95 8.04 -22.24
CA PHE A 4 3.24 8.84 -21.25
C PHE A 4 2.48 7.86 -20.36
N VAL A 5 3.05 7.53 -19.20
CA VAL A 5 2.34 6.76 -18.18
C VAL A 5 1.65 7.77 -17.28
N SER A 6 0.34 7.91 -17.47
CA SER A 6 -0.54 8.71 -16.62
C SER A 6 -0.46 8.19 -15.18
N GLN A 7 -0.27 9.10 -14.22
CA GLN A 7 -0.05 8.87 -12.79
C GLN A 7 -1.16 8.05 -12.08
N SER A 8 -2.26 7.75 -12.76
CA SER A 8 -3.44 7.04 -12.25
C SER A 8 -3.50 5.56 -12.62
N ALA A 9 -2.58 5.05 -13.46
CA ALA A 9 -2.52 3.64 -13.87
C ALA A 9 -1.41 2.83 -13.17
N LEU A 10 -0.68 3.45 -12.23
CA LEU A 10 0.47 2.83 -11.57
C LEU A 10 0.06 1.90 -10.42
N ASP A 11 -1.10 2.07 -9.81
CA ASP A 11 -1.44 1.37 -8.58
C ASP A 11 -1.88 -0.10 -8.83
N ASP A 12 -2.73 -0.36 -9.83
CA ASP A 12 -3.18 -1.73 -10.15
C ASP A 12 -2.06 -2.59 -10.73
N SER A 13 -1.22 -2.03 -11.60
CA SER A 13 -0.07 -2.76 -12.15
C SER A 13 0.96 -3.10 -11.06
N LEU A 14 1.08 -2.28 -10.02
CA LEU A 14 2.02 -2.54 -8.93
C LEU A 14 1.55 -3.68 -8.03
N VAL A 15 0.24 -3.87 -7.86
CA VAL A 15 -0.31 -5.04 -7.15
C VAL A 15 0.07 -6.33 -7.87
N ASP A 16 -0.10 -6.38 -9.19
CA ASP A 16 0.26 -7.55 -10.00
C ASP A 16 1.76 -7.84 -9.93
N VAL A 17 2.60 -6.80 -10.03
CA VAL A 17 4.05 -6.94 -9.89
C VAL A 17 4.44 -7.44 -8.50
N LEU A 18 3.82 -6.92 -7.44
CA LEU A 18 4.04 -7.39 -6.08
C LEU A 18 3.59 -8.85 -5.90
N GLN A 19 2.47 -9.25 -6.50
CA GLN A 19 1.99 -10.63 -6.44
C GLN A 19 2.94 -11.59 -7.15
N VAL A 20 3.47 -11.21 -8.32
CA VAL A 20 4.49 -11.98 -9.05
C VAL A 20 5.78 -12.07 -8.23
N ALA A 21 6.21 -10.96 -7.61
CA ALA A 21 7.39 -10.94 -6.76
C ALA A 21 7.24 -11.85 -5.53
N ILE A 22 6.07 -11.86 -4.89
CA ILE A 22 5.77 -12.75 -3.76
C ILE A 22 5.80 -14.21 -4.19
N ASN A 23 5.21 -14.51 -5.35
CA ASN A 23 5.22 -15.88 -5.87
C ASN A 23 6.66 -16.34 -6.23
N LYS A 24 7.53 -15.42 -6.65
CA LYS A 24 8.89 -15.73 -7.09
C LYS A 24 9.93 -15.75 -5.96
N TYR A 25 9.81 -14.83 -5.00
CA TYR A 25 10.81 -14.59 -3.95
C TYR A 25 10.26 -14.77 -2.53
N GLY A 26 8.95 -14.88 -2.36
CA GLY A 26 8.28 -15.02 -1.07
C GLY A 26 7.84 -13.69 -0.45
N ASN A 27 7.47 -13.73 0.83
CA ASN A 27 6.91 -12.58 1.55
C ASN A 27 7.95 -11.55 2.03
N HIS A 28 9.22 -11.71 1.66
CA HIS A 28 10.31 -10.81 2.02
C HIS A 28 10.91 -10.22 0.75
N LEU A 29 10.76 -8.91 0.55
CA LEU A 29 11.15 -8.23 -0.68
C LEU A 29 12.10 -7.06 -0.39
N SER A 30 13.24 -7.05 -1.10
CA SER A 30 14.16 -5.91 -1.11
C SER A 30 13.74 -4.95 -2.23
N VAL A 31 13.17 -3.80 -1.87
CA VAL A 31 12.71 -2.80 -2.85
C VAL A 31 13.78 -1.73 -3.05
N HIS A 32 14.38 -1.74 -4.23
CA HIS A 32 15.34 -0.73 -4.67
C HIS A 32 14.71 0.19 -5.72
N GLY A 33 15.00 1.48 -5.65
CA GLY A 33 14.45 2.47 -6.57
C GLY A 33 14.46 3.86 -5.95
N THR A 34 13.82 4.79 -6.64
CA THR A 34 13.61 6.15 -6.15
C THR A 34 12.65 6.16 -4.95
N ASP A 35 12.73 7.19 -4.12
CA ASP A 35 11.83 7.37 -2.97
C ASP A 35 10.35 7.34 -3.36
N THR A 36 10.03 7.84 -4.56
CA THR A 36 8.68 7.78 -5.14
C THR A 36 8.22 6.34 -5.40
N PHE A 37 9.10 5.48 -5.92
CA PHE A 37 8.79 4.07 -6.18
C PHE A 37 8.65 3.29 -4.87
N LYS A 38 9.59 3.47 -3.94
CA LYS A 38 9.54 2.88 -2.61
C LYS A 38 8.23 3.24 -1.88
N SER A 39 7.86 4.51 -1.90
CA SER A 39 6.63 5.00 -1.28
C SER A 39 5.37 4.41 -1.92
N ALA A 40 5.32 4.31 -3.25
CA ALA A 40 4.21 3.70 -3.97
C ALA A 40 4.06 2.22 -3.60
N VAL A 41 5.16 1.45 -3.62
CA VAL A 41 5.15 0.02 -3.24
C VAL A 41 4.63 -0.19 -1.82
N VAL A 42 5.14 0.58 -0.87
CA VAL A 42 4.72 0.49 0.54
C VAL A 42 3.25 0.85 0.70
N ARG A 43 2.78 1.90 0.01
CA ARG A 43 1.38 2.34 0.05
C ARG A 43 0.45 1.29 -0.54
N THR A 44 0.77 0.75 -1.72
CA THR A 44 -0.01 -0.29 -2.40
C THR A 44 -0.10 -1.56 -1.55
N ALA A 45 1.02 -1.99 -0.95
CA ALA A 45 1.05 -3.14 -0.06
C ALA A 45 0.19 -2.93 1.19
N ALA A 46 0.27 -1.76 1.83
CA ALA A 46 -0.52 -1.42 3.01
C ALA A 46 -2.03 -1.31 2.70
N GLN A 47 -2.38 -0.65 1.58
CA GLN A 47 -3.77 -0.46 1.14
C GLN A 47 -4.45 -1.78 0.78
N ASN A 48 -3.76 -2.63 0.02
CA ASN A 48 -4.25 -3.95 -0.39
C ASN A 48 -4.06 -5.02 0.71
N ARG A 49 -3.52 -4.64 1.88
CA ARG A 49 -3.24 -5.53 3.01
C ARG A 49 -2.41 -6.76 2.62
N ILE A 50 -1.50 -6.59 1.67
CA ILE A 50 -0.60 -7.64 1.21
C ILE A 50 0.40 -7.92 2.34
N ARG A 51 0.51 -9.18 2.74
CA ARG A 51 1.43 -9.61 3.81
C ARG A 51 2.84 -9.74 3.27
N ILE A 52 3.54 -8.61 3.10
CA ILE A 52 4.97 -8.56 2.78
C ILE A 52 5.74 -7.81 3.86
N THR A 53 7.01 -8.16 3.95
CA THR A 53 8.03 -7.48 4.76
C THR A 53 9.11 -6.93 3.85
N PHE A 54 9.65 -5.77 4.20
CA PHE A 54 10.77 -5.18 3.49
C PHE A 54 12.07 -5.43 4.25
N ASP A 55 13.14 -5.69 3.49
CA ASP A 55 14.50 -5.79 4.04
C ASP A 55 15.00 -4.43 4.58
N ASP A 56 14.54 -3.34 3.97
CA ASP A 56 14.82 -1.97 4.41
C ASP A 56 13.96 -1.62 5.64
N PRO A 57 14.56 -1.36 6.82
CA PRO A 57 13.84 -1.07 8.04
C PRO A 57 13.04 0.24 7.96
N GLU A 58 13.46 1.21 7.13
CA GLU A 58 12.71 2.45 6.97
C GLU A 58 11.38 2.20 6.25
N LEU A 59 11.40 1.33 5.23
CA LEU A 59 10.19 0.95 4.48
C LEU A 59 9.22 0.13 5.32
N GLU A 60 9.72 -0.79 6.13
CA GLU A 60 8.87 -1.59 7.02
C GLU A 60 8.20 -0.71 8.09
N ARG A 61 8.91 0.30 8.61
CA ARG A 61 8.33 1.31 9.51
C ARG A 61 7.24 2.10 8.82
N TYR A 62 7.49 2.57 7.59
CA TYR A 62 6.50 3.33 6.82
C TYR A 62 5.24 2.51 6.52
N ARG A 63 5.41 1.24 6.12
CA ARG A 63 4.30 0.29 5.90
C ARG A 63 3.46 0.10 7.16
N SER A 64 4.12 -0.12 8.30
CA SER A 64 3.47 -0.31 9.59
C SER A 64 2.70 0.92 10.05
N GLN A 65 3.24 2.12 9.81
CA GLN A 65 2.54 3.39 10.09
C GLN A 65 1.25 3.51 9.26
N LEU A 66 1.33 3.23 7.96
CA LEU A 66 0.17 3.28 7.07
C LEU A 66 -0.91 2.26 7.45
N MET A 67 -0.51 1.03 7.78
CA MET A 67 -1.46 0.02 8.27
C MET A 67 -2.20 0.47 9.54
N LYS A 68 -1.49 1.08 10.50
CA LYS A 68 -2.11 1.64 11.71
C LYS A 68 -3.11 2.75 11.37
N GLN A 69 -2.78 3.61 10.40
CA GLN A 69 -3.65 4.69 9.97
C GLN A 69 -4.92 4.16 9.27
N ILE A 70 -4.80 3.14 8.43
CA ILE A 70 -5.95 2.46 7.78
C ILE A 70 -6.89 1.83 8.81
N VAL A 71 -6.36 1.27 9.89
CA VAL A 71 -7.17 0.69 10.98
C VAL A 71 -7.95 1.79 11.71
N PHE A 72 -7.38 2.98 11.88
CA PHE A 72 -8.04 4.10 12.57
C PHE A 72 -9.16 4.74 11.76
N GLN A 73 -9.08 4.72 10.41
CA GLN A 73 -10.10 5.30 9.52
C GLN A 73 -11.38 4.44 9.41
N LYS A 74 -11.37 3.19 9.91
CA LYS A 74 -12.57 2.33 10.01
C LYS A 74 -13.38 2.55 11.28
N ARG A 75 -13.48 3.79 11.78
CA ARG A 75 -14.52 4.18 12.74
C ARG A 75 -15.59 4.97 12.00
N PRO A 76 -16.75 4.37 11.71
CA PRO A 76 -17.82 5.09 11.06
C PRO A 76 -18.27 6.23 11.98
N LYS A 77 -18.32 7.45 11.46
CA LYS A 77 -19.26 8.45 11.95
C LYS A 77 -20.66 8.00 11.54
N THR A 78 -21.19 6.98 12.20
CA THR A 78 -22.63 6.82 12.36
C THR A 78 -23.09 7.95 13.29
N SER A 79 -23.31 9.13 12.72
CA SER A 79 -24.17 10.15 13.32
C SER A 79 -25.61 9.74 13.07
N THR A 80 -26.04 8.67 13.73
CA THR A 80 -27.45 8.28 13.80
C THR A 80 -28.00 8.83 15.11
N LEU A 81 -28.35 10.11 15.12
CA LEU A 81 -29.30 10.62 16.12
C LEU A 81 -30.68 10.61 15.46
N GLN A 82 -31.35 9.46 15.64
CA GLN A 82 -32.79 9.39 15.63
C GLN A 82 -33.34 10.47 16.58
N ARG A 83 -34.06 11.45 16.03
CA ARG A 83 -35.04 12.23 16.78
C ARG A 83 -36.40 11.96 16.16
N SER A 84 -36.99 10.86 16.61
CA SER A 84 -38.43 10.67 16.65
C SER A 84 -38.93 11.33 17.93
N LEU A 85 -39.72 12.40 17.81
CA LEU A 85 -40.82 12.78 18.70
C LEU A 85 -41.78 13.67 17.90
#